data_AF-A0A3Q9XQZ9-F1
#
_entry.id   AF-A0A3Q9XQZ9-F1
#
_cell.length_a   1.000
_cell.length_b   1.000
_cell.length_c   1.000
_cell.angle_alpha   90.00
_cell.angle_beta   90.00
_cell.angle_gamma   90.00
#
_symmetry.space_group_name_H-M   'P 1'
#
loop_
_entity.id
_entity.type
_entity.pdbx_description
1 polymer ?
#
loop_
_entity_poly.entity_id
_entity_poly.type
_entity_poly.pdbx_seq_one_letter_code
_entity_poly.pdbx_strand_id
1 'polypeptide(L)'
;MQLFLLKINRYVEQFFFQAWWVILFGLFIYMLLEQGMKVRDKEYATLQEHYQELEKQKKEAYALQEKLLIEINSQSDPAWVEQVLMKGLGLVPEGQIKVFFDKSMASKP
;
A
#
# COMPACT_ATOMS: atom_id res chain seq x y z
N MET A 1 26.64 -52.26 32.03
CA MET A 1 26.06 -51.18 31.20
C MET A 1 24.82 -51.62 30.40
N GLN A 2 24.84 -52.74 29.68
CA GLN A 2 23.72 -53.13 28.79
C GLN A 2 22.36 -53.34 29.50
N LEU A 3 22.36 -53.90 30.72
CA LEU A 3 21.15 -54.06 31.55
C LEU A 3 20.53 -52.73 32.01
N PHE A 4 21.33 -51.68 32.14
CA PHE A 4 20.85 -50.35 32.54
C PHE A 4 20.19 -49.63 31.36
N LEU A 5 20.76 -49.76 30.16
CA LEU A 5 20.19 -49.23 28.91
C LEU A 5 18.86 -49.88 28.56
N LEU A 6 18.73 -51.21 28.74
CA LEU A 6 17.47 -51.92 28.52
C LEU A 6 16.36 -51.49 29.50
N LYS A 7 16.71 -51.22 30.76
CA LYS A 7 15.75 -50.68 31.74
C LYS A 7 15.30 -49.27 31.34
N ILE A 8 16.23 -48.39 30.98
CA ILE A 8 15.91 -47.03 30.52
C ILE A 8 14.99 -47.06 29.30
N ASN A 9 15.27 -47.91 28.30
CA ASN A 9 14.44 -48.00 27.10
C ASN A 9 12.99 -48.41 27.42
N ARG A 10 12.81 -49.37 28.34
CA ARG A 10 11.48 -49.85 28.74
C ARG A 10 10.68 -48.79 29.53
N TYR A 11 11.34 -47.99 30.36
CA TYR A 11 10.71 -46.84 31.01
C TYR A 11 10.32 -45.77 29.99
N VAL A 12 11.22 -45.44 29.07
CA VAL A 12 10.96 -44.47 28.00
C VAL A 12 9.75 -44.90 27.16
N GLU A 13 9.65 -46.18 26.75
CA GLU A 13 8.47 -46.69 26.04
C GLU A 13 7.17 -46.49 26.82
N GLN A 14 7.14 -46.82 28.12
CA GLN A 14 5.94 -46.60 28.94
C GLN A 14 5.58 -45.11 29.08
N PHE A 15 6.57 -44.24 29.29
CA PHE A 15 6.36 -42.80 29.32
C PHE A 15 5.88 -42.27 27.97
N PHE A 16 6.40 -42.77 26.85
CA PHE A 16 5.94 -42.40 25.51
C PHE A 16 4.50 -42.82 25.29
N PHE A 17 4.11 -44.05 25.64
CA PHE A 17 2.72 -44.50 25.52
C PHE A 17 1.75 -43.69 26.38
N GLN A 18 2.17 -43.31 27.59
CA GLN A 18 1.32 -42.56 28.51
C GLN A 18 1.26 -41.05 28.21
N ALA A 19 2.35 -40.48 27.70
CA ALA A 19 2.45 -39.06 27.36
C ALA A 19 2.10 -38.75 25.89
N TRP A 20 1.93 -39.77 25.04
CA TRP A 20 1.60 -39.59 23.62
C TRP A 20 0.34 -38.74 23.41
N TRP A 21 -0.68 -38.92 24.26
CA TRP A 21 -1.89 -38.10 24.22
C TRP A 21 -1.61 -36.61 24.52
N VAL A 22 -0.72 -36.31 25.46
CA VAL A 22 -0.34 -34.94 25.82
C VAL A 22 0.43 -34.28 24.67
N ILE A 23 1.32 -35.03 24.03
CA ILE A 23 2.05 -34.56 22.84
C ILE A 23 1.08 -34.27 21.69
N LEU A 24 0.13 -35.17 21.41
CA LEU A 24 -0.90 -34.95 20.40
C LEU A 24 -1.78 -33.74 20.72
N PHE A 25 -2.18 -33.59 21.99
CA PHE A 25 -2.99 -32.45 22.41
C PHE A 25 -2.22 -31.13 22.30
N GLY A 26 -0.94 -31.12 22.67
CA GLY A 26 -0.07 -29.96 22.50
C GLY A 26 0.14 -29.58 21.03
N LEU A 27 0.38 -30.58 20.16
CA LEU A 27 0.48 -30.36 18.72
C LEU A 27 -0.85 -29.86 18.12
N PHE A 28 -1.98 -30.36 18.61
CA PHE A 28 -3.29 -29.91 18.15
C PHE A 28 -3.56 -28.45 18.52
N ILE A 29 -3.24 -28.05 19.77
CA ILE A 29 -3.33 -26.64 20.18
C ILE A 29 -2.38 -25.77 19.35
N TYR A 30 -1.15 -26.23 19.12
CA TYR A 30 -0.19 -25.51 18.29
C TYR A 30 -0.72 -25.29 16.87
N MET A 31 -1.30 -26.33 16.26
CA MET A 31 -1.87 -26.27 14.91
C MET A 31 -3.06 -25.30 14.82
N LEU A 32 -3.92 -25.28 15.84
CA LEU A 32 -5.03 -24.33 15.93
C LEU A 32 -4.54 -22.88 16.05
N LEU A 33 -3.50 -22.64 16.86
CA LEU A 33 -2.89 -21.31 16.99
C LEU A 33 -2.26 -20.84 15.68
N GLU A 34 -1.52 -21.72 15.00
CA GLU A 34 -0.90 -21.39 13.72
C GLU A 34 -1.94 -21.05 12.64
N GLN A 35 -3.03 -21.82 12.56
CA GLN A 35 -4.14 -21.51 11.66
C GLN A 35 -4.82 -20.18 12.01
N GLY A 36 -5.04 -19.92 13.30
CA GLY A 36 -5.64 -18.67 13.77
C GLY A 36 -4.81 -17.42 13.42
N MET A 37 -3.48 -17.51 13.50
CA MET A 37 -2.59 -16.40 13.10
C MET A 37 -2.63 -16.13 11.59
N LYS A 38 -2.59 -17.18 10.76
CA LYS A 38 -2.59 -17.04 9.30
C LYS A 38 -3.84 -16.39 8.72
N VAL A 39 -5.00 -16.58 9.36
CA VAL A 39 -6.25 -15.94 8.93
C VAL A 39 -6.22 -14.44 9.21
N ARG A 40 -5.72 -14.05 10.39
CA ARG A 40 -5.65 -12.65 10.79
C ARG A 40 -4.69 -11.85 9.92
N ASP A 41 -3.54 -12.41 9.55
CA ASP A 41 -2.56 -11.71 8.73
C ASP A 41 -3.13 -11.29 7.37
N LYS A 42 -4.02 -12.11 6.78
CA LYS A 42 -4.69 -11.77 5.52
C LYS A 42 -5.67 -10.61 5.67
N GLU A 43 -6.49 -10.64 6.73
CA GLU A 43 -7.43 -9.55 7.02
C GLU A 43 -6.70 -8.24 7.29
N TYR A 44 -5.59 -8.29 8.04
CA TYR A 44 -4.74 -7.13 8.27
C TYR A 44 -4.11 -6.61 6.98
N ALA A 45 -3.64 -7.50 6.09
CA ALA A 45 -3.07 -7.10 4.81
C ALA A 45 -4.10 -6.38 3.94
N THR A 46 -5.31 -6.94 3.79
CA THR A 46 -6.39 -6.30 3.02
C THR A 46 -6.83 -4.98 3.65
N LEU A 47 -6.95 -4.91 4.98
CA LEU A 47 -7.31 -3.68 5.67
C LEU A 47 -6.22 -2.60 5.51
N GLN A 48 -4.95 -2.99 5.52
CA GLN A 48 -3.82 -2.10 5.31
C GLN A 48 -3.78 -1.56 3.88
N GLU A 49 -4.05 -2.39 2.87
CA GLU A 49 -4.16 -1.96 1.47
C GLU A 49 -5.28 -0.93 1.30
N HIS A 50 -6.46 -1.19 1.87
CA HIS A 50 -7.56 -0.23 1.84
C HIS A 50 -7.21 1.07 2.55
N TYR A 51 -6.54 1.01 3.71
CA TYR A 51 -6.11 2.20 4.43
C TYR A 51 -5.15 3.05 3.59
N GLN A 52 -4.16 2.43 2.94
CA GLN A 52 -3.20 3.13 2.09
C GLN A 52 -3.88 3.79 0.89
N GLU A 53 -4.82 3.09 0.24
CA GLU A 53 -5.58 3.63 -0.88
C GLU A 53 -6.44 4.84 -0.45
N LEU A 54 -7.15 4.73 0.67
CA LEU A 54 -7.91 5.85 1.22
C LEU A 54 -7.02 7.03 1.61
N GLU A 55 -5.83 6.77 2.18
CA GLU A 55 -4.89 7.83 2.54
C GLU A 55 -4.37 8.56 1.29
N LYS A 56 -4.10 7.83 0.21
CA LYS A 56 -3.70 8.39 -1.07
C LYS A 56 -4.81 9.26 -1.67
N GLN A 57 -6.03 8.75 -1.74
CA GLN A 57 -7.19 9.51 -2.25
C GLN A 57 -7.44 10.77 -1.43
N LYS A 58 -7.29 10.68 -0.10
CA LYS A 58 -7.37 11.84 0.79
C LYS A 58 -6.32 12.89 0.42
N LYS A 59 -5.06 12.50 0.23
CA LYS A 59 -3.97 13.43 -0.16
C LYS A 59 -4.24 14.08 -1.51
N GLU A 60 -4.71 13.32 -2.50
CA GLU A 60 -5.06 13.85 -3.82
C GLU A 60 -6.22 14.85 -3.75
N ALA A 61 -7.26 14.54 -2.97
CA ALA A 61 -8.38 15.45 -2.75
C ALA A 61 -7.97 16.75 -2.06
N TYR A 62 -7.08 16.69 -1.06
CA TYR A 62 -6.53 17.90 -0.42
C TYR A 62 -5.68 18.73 -1.40
N ALA A 63 -4.83 18.09 -2.20
CA ALA A 63 -4.03 18.79 -3.20
C ALA A 63 -4.92 19.46 -4.26
N LEU A 64 -6.01 18.80 -4.67
CA LEU A 64 -7.00 19.38 -5.57
C LEU A 64 -7.71 20.57 -4.92
N GLN A 65 -8.13 20.44 -3.66
CA GLN A 65 -8.76 21.52 -2.91
C GLN A 65 -7.85 22.75 -2.80
N GLU A 66 -6.58 22.53 -2.47
CA GLU A 66 -5.58 23.61 -2.39
C GLU A 66 -5.39 24.29 -3.75
N LYS A 67 -5.27 23.50 -4.82
CA LYS A 67 -5.18 24.03 -6.18
C LYS A 67 -6.40 24.87 -6.56
N LEU A 68 -7.61 24.38 -6.26
CA LEU A 68 -8.86 25.10 -6.52
C LEU A 68 -8.95 26.39 -5.70
N LEU A 69 -8.50 26.37 -4.43
CA LEU A 69 -8.45 27.57 -3.60
C LEU A 69 -7.47 28.61 -4.15
N ILE A 70 -6.31 28.18 -4.64
CA ILE A 70 -5.34 29.06 -5.31
C ILE A 70 -5.97 29.67 -6.56
N GLU A 71 -6.65 28.86 -7.37
CA GLU A 71 -7.38 29.29 -8.56
C GLU A 71 -8.46 30.32 -8.24
N ILE A 72 -9.30 30.07 -7.23
CA ILE A 72 -10.33 31.01 -6.76
C ILE A 72 -9.68 32.31 -6.25
N ASN A 73 -8.62 32.24 -5.46
CA ASN A 73 -7.93 33.44 -4.97
C ASN A 73 -7.30 34.24 -6.11
N SER A 74 -6.86 33.56 -7.17
CA SER A 74 -6.26 34.19 -8.34
C SER A 74 -7.29 34.72 -9.35
N GLN A 75 -8.56 34.28 -9.30
CA GLN A 75 -9.66 34.86 -10.11
C GLN A 75 -9.92 36.35 -9.82
N SER A 76 -9.42 36.86 -8.69
CA SER A 76 -9.46 38.28 -8.37
C SER A 76 -8.40 39.10 -9.12
N ASP A 77 -7.43 38.45 -9.77
CA ASP A 77 -6.36 39.06 -10.56
C ASP A 77 -6.72 39.00 -12.07
N PRO A 78 -6.89 40.15 -12.75
CA PRO A 78 -7.20 40.19 -14.17
C PRO A 78 -6.18 39.45 -15.05
N ALA A 79 -4.90 39.39 -14.67
CA ALA A 79 -3.87 38.68 -15.43
C ALA A 79 -4.04 37.15 -15.38
N TRP A 80 -4.60 36.62 -14.30
CA TRP A 80 -4.87 35.18 -14.16
C TRP A 80 -6.06 34.75 -15.02
N VAL A 81 -7.10 35.59 -15.10
CA VAL A 81 -8.28 35.35 -15.95
C VAL A 81 -7.88 35.27 -17.43
N GLU A 82 -7.01 36.17 -17.88
CA GLU A 82 -6.45 36.12 -19.23
C GLU A 82 -5.66 34.83 -19.48
N GLN A 83 -4.80 34.39 -18.55
CA GLN A 83 -4.07 33.14 -18.70
C GLN A 83 -4.96 31.89 -18.78
N VAL A 84 -6.04 31.85 -17.98
CA VAL A 84 -6.99 30.72 -18.01
C VAL A 84 -7.81 30.72 -19.29
N LEU A 85 -8.24 31.89 -19.77
CA LEU A 85 -8.88 32.03 -21.07
C LEU A 85 -7.95 31.60 -22.21
N MET A 86 -6.67 32.00 -22.19
CA MET A 86 -5.68 31.59 -23.19
C MET A 86 -5.43 30.07 -23.17
N LYS A 87 -5.38 29.43 -22.00
CA LYS A 87 -5.18 27.98 -21.87
C LYS A 87 -6.43 27.16 -22.22
N GLY A 88 -7.61 27.61 -21.78
CA GLY A 88 -8.87 26.88 -21.95
C GLY A 88 -9.51 27.07 -23.31
N LEU A 89 -9.47 28.29 -23.87
CA LEU A 89 -10.04 28.61 -25.18
C LEU A 89 -8.99 28.60 -26.30
N GLY A 90 -7.69 28.47 -25.97
CA GLY A 90 -6.60 28.52 -26.95
C GLY A 90 -6.42 29.89 -27.61
N LEU A 91 -7.08 30.92 -27.08
CA LEU A 91 -7.09 32.28 -27.60
C LEU A 91 -5.77 32.98 -27.28
N VAL A 92 -5.36 33.88 -28.17
CA VAL A 92 -4.19 34.74 -27.98
C VAL A 92 -4.73 36.17 -27.85
N PRO A 93 -4.31 36.95 -26.84
CA PRO A 93 -4.78 38.32 -26.68
C PRO A 93 -4.41 39.16 -27.89
N GLU A 94 -5.25 40.14 -28.22
CA GLU A 94 -5.07 40.99 -29.39
C GLU A 94 -3.70 41.67 -29.34
N GLY A 95 -2.85 41.39 -30.35
CA GLY A 95 -1.50 41.94 -30.47
C GLY A 95 -0.35 41.01 -30.09
N GLN A 96 -0.60 39.80 -29.59
CA GLN A 96 0.46 38.80 -29.35
C GLN A 96 0.46 37.70 -30.43
N ILE A 97 1.65 37.18 -30.79
CA ILE A 97 1.81 36.14 -31.81
C ILE A 97 2.19 34.83 -31.12
N LYS A 98 1.39 33.77 -31.34
CA LYS A 98 1.69 32.43 -30.84
C LYS A 98 2.81 31.80 -31.67
N VAL A 99 4.01 31.74 -31.10
CA VAL A 99 5.16 31.08 -31.73
C VAL A 99 5.15 29.59 -31.34
N PHE A 100 4.92 28.72 -32.32
CA PHE A 100 5.07 27.27 -32.17
C PHE A 100 6.49 26.89 -32.61
N PHE A 101 7.32 26.43 -31.66
CA PHE A 101 8.63 25.88 -32.00
C PHE A 101 8.47 24.42 -32.39
N ASP A 102 8.51 24.16 -33.70
CA ASP A 102 8.43 22.81 -34.22
C ASP A 102 9.78 22.08 -34.07
N LYS A 103 9.75 20.86 -33.54
CA LYS A 103 10.95 20.09 -33.17
C LYS A 103 11.81 19.71 -34.39
N SER A 104 11.25 19.86 -35.60
CA SER A 104 11.92 19.65 -36.89
C SER A 104 12.97 20.72 -37.23
N MET A 105 12.99 21.86 -36.53
CA MET A 105 14.01 22.91 -36.69
C MET A 105 15.20 22.77 -35.73
N ALA A 106 15.16 21.82 -34.79
CA ALA A 106 16.26 21.54 -33.87
C ALA A 106 17.30 20.55 -34.42
N SER A 107 17.14 20.09 -35.68
CA SER A 107 18.10 19.20 -36.32
C SER A 107 18.37 19.62 -37.77
N LYS A 108 19.09 20.72 -37.96
CA LYS A 108 20.10 20.79 -39.02
C LYS A 108 21.30 21.59 -38.49
N PRO A 109 22.52 21.12 -38.79
CA PRO A 109 23.75 21.35 -38.03
C PRO A 109 24.24 22.79 -38.03
#